data_AF-A0A1S7LLY2-F1
#
_entry.id   AF-A0A1S7LLY2-F1
#
_cell.length_a   1.000
_cell.length_b   1.000
_cell.length_c   1.000
_cell.angle_alpha   90.00
_cell.angle_beta   90.00
_cell.angle_gamma   90.00
#
_symmetry.space_group_name_H-M   'P 1'
#
loop_
_entity.id
_entity.type
_entity.pdbx_description
1 polymer ?
#
loop_
_entity_poly.entity_id
_entity_poly.type
_entity_poly.pdbx_seq_one_letter_code
_entity_poly.pdbx_strand_id
1 'polypeptide(L)'
;MKKFGMRSLLAISALTMGLFSASASMAEGKNEISFRDDVFPIMQYRCLECHSNGGPGVVYSGLNMQSHEGLMRGTRHGPVIIAGKPMLSNLLVLVEGKAGIRMPHNRRRLTKCEIDILRRWIQQGAKNN
;
A
#
# COMPACT_ATOMS: atom_id res chain seq x y z
N MET A 1 -67.32 -2.48 61.00
CA MET A 1 -67.36 -3.08 59.64
C MET A 1 -67.07 -1.94 58.67
N LYS A 2 -66.06 -1.87 57.80
CA LYS A 2 -65.23 -2.86 57.09
C LYS A 2 -63.80 -2.28 56.93
N LYS A 3 -62.81 -3.17 57.02
CA LYS A 3 -61.39 -2.97 56.68
C LYS A 3 -61.26 -2.73 55.16
N PHE A 4 -60.22 -2.04 54.69
CA PHE A 4 -59.40 -2.45 53.53
C PHE A 4 -58.19 -1.51 53.39
N GLY A 5 -57.00 -2.08 53.49
CA GLY A 5 -55.74 -1.44 53.10
C GLY A 5 -55.28 -1.95 51.74
N MET A 6 -54.35 -1.21 51.11
CA MET A 6 -53.42 -1.66 50.05
C MET A 6 -52.44 -0.49 49.84
N ARG A 7 -51.21 -0.48 50.35
CA ARG A 7 -49.97 -1.04 49.78
C ARG A 7 -49.82 -0.84 48.27
N SER A 8 -48.90 0.05 47.87
CA SER A 8 -47.91 -0.25 46.84
C SER A 8 -46.77 0.76 46.85
N LEU A 9 -45.62 0.29 47.32
CA LEU A 9 -44.32 0.90 47.12
C LEU A 9 -43.92 0.62 45.67
N LEU A 10 -43.78 1.66 44.85
CA LEU A 10 -43.11 1.54 43.56
C LEU A 10 -41.61 1.62 43.81
N ALA A 11 -40.96 0.46 43.78
CA ALA A 11 -39.51 0.34 43.76
C ALA A 11 -39.00 0.79 42.38
N ILE A 12 -38.23 1.88 42.35
CA ILE A 12 -37.54 2.34 41.15
C ILE A 12 -36.27 1.48 41.02
N SER A 13 -36.32 0.49 40.14
CA SER A 13 -35.16 -0.32 39.76
C SER A 13 -34.19 0.54 38.96
N ALA A 14 -33.10 0.99 39.59
CA ALA A 14 -32.00 1.65 38.91
C ALA A 14 -31.09 0.58 38.26
N LEU A 15 -31.33 0.30 36.99
CA LEU A 15 -30.47 -0.57 36.18
C LEU A 15 -29.22 0.22 35.76
N THR A 16 -28.14 0.14 36.55
CA THR A 16 -26.85 0.71 36.17
C THR A 16 -26.19 -0.18 35.12
N MET A 17 -26.49 0.12 33.86
CA MET A 17 -25.85 -0.49 32.70
C MET A 17 -24.41 0.01 32.60
N GLY A 18 -23.46 -0.77 33.11
CA GLY A 18 -22.03 -0.47 33.07
C GLY A 18 -21.51 -0.36 31.64
N LEU A 19 -20.94 0.80 31.30
CA LEU A 19 -20.25 1.05 30.05
C LEU A 19 -18.92 0.26 30.02
N PHE A 20 -18.91 -0.85 29.29
CA PHE A 20 -17.69 -1.59 28.98
C PHE A 20 -16.97 -0.88 27.82
N SER A 21 -16.08 0.06 28.15
CA SER A 21 -15.24 0.73 27.14
C SER A 21 -14.05 -0.17 26.79
N ALA A 22 -14.22 -1.03 25.79
CA ALA A 22 -13.14 -1.80 25.20
C ALA A 22 -12.30 -0.89 24.31
N SER A 23 -11.15 -0.43 24.80
CA SER A 23 -10.13 0.22 23.95
C SER A 23 -9.51 -0.83 23.04
N ALA A 24 -9.98 -0.89 21.79
CA ALA A 24 -9.34 -1.63 20.73
C ALA A 24 -8.03 -0.89 20.35
N SER A 25 -6.90 -1.44 20.78
CA SER A 25 -5.59 -1.01 20.29
C SER A 25 -5.46 -1.50 18.84
N MET A 26 -5.65 -0.58 17.88
CA MET A 26 -5.35 -0.85 16.48
C MET A 26 -3.83 -1.01 16.36
N ALA A 27 -3.39 -2.21 16.01
CA ALA A 27 -2.00 -2.45 15.66
C ALA A 27 -1.58 -1.48 14.55
N GLU A 28 -0.66 -0.58 14.88
CA GLU A 28 -0.08 0.40 13.96
C GLU A 28 0.80 -0.37 12.95
N GLY A 29 0.19 -0.83 11.86
CA GLY A 29 0.90 -1.45 10.76
C GLY A 29 1.94 -0.47 10.22
N LYS A 30 3.19 -0.92 10.04
CA LYS A 30 4.34 -0.14 9.57
C LYS A 30 3.93 1.04 8.69
N ASN A 31 3.97 2.25 9.26
CA ASN A 31 3.51 3.45 8.57
C ASN A 31 4.39 3.79 7.37
N GLU A 32 5.69 3.47 7.43
CA GLU A 32 6.65 3.77 6.37
C GLU A 32 7.04 2.49 5.60
N ILE A 33 7.03 2.61 4.27
CA ILE A 33 7.50 1.56 3.37
C ILE A 33 9.01 1.69 3.20
N SER A 34 9.75 0.61 3.42
CA SER A 34 11.19 0.55 3.16
C SER A 34 11.45 0.21 1.69
N PHE A 35 12.34 0.96 1.04
CA PHE A 35 12.81 0.57 -0.28
C PHE A 35 13.51 -0.78 -0.22
N ARG A 36 14.42 -0.97 0.74
CA ARG A 36 15.24 -2.18 0.84
C ARG A 36 14.40 -3.42 1.13
N ASP A 37 13.47 -3.32 2.09
CA ASP A 37 12.79 -4.49 2.64
C ASP A 37 11.43 -4.78 1.98
N ASP A 38 10.74 -3.76 1.45
CA ASP A 38 9.39 -3.94 0.89
C ASP A 38 9.36 -3.77 -0.64
N VAL A 39 10.10 -2.79 -1.19
CA VAL A 39 10.02 -2.44 -2.63
C VAL A 39 11.00 -3.24 -3.48
N PHE A 40 12.26 -3.30 -3.06
CA PHE A 40 13.32 -3.91 -3.85
C PHE A 40 13.11 -5.42 -4.08
N PRO A 41 12.56 -6.20 -3.13
CA PRO A 41 12.18 -7.59 -3.40
C PRO A 41 11.15 -7.74 -4.54
N ILE A 42 10.22 -6.78 -4.67
CA ILE A 42 9.28 -6.74 -5.80
C ILE A 42 10.05 -6.51 -7.10
N MET A 43 11.02 -5.58 -7.12
CA MET A 43 11.84 -5.32 -8.31
C MET A 43 12.64 -6.56 -8.70
N GLN A 44 13.28 -7.23 -7.73
CA GLN A 44 14.04 -8.45 -7.96
C GLN A 44 13.20 -9.53 -8.65
N TYR A 45 11.99 -9.77 -8.13
CA TYR A 45 11.15 -10.86 -8.62
C TYR A 45 10.36 -10.51 -9.88
N ARG A 46 10.02 -9.23 -10.10
CA ARG A 46 9.10 -8.80 -11.16
C ARG A 46 9.76 -8.12 -12.34
N CYS A 47 10.93 -7.50 -12.13
CA CYS A 47 11.48 -6.52 -13.07
C CYS A 47 12.89 -6.87 -13.55
N LEU A 48 13.75 -7.39 -12.67
CA LEU A 48 15.18 -7.52 -12.96
C LEU A 48 15.52 -8.54 -14.06
N GLU A 49 14.63 -9.47 -14.40
CA GLU A 49 14.82 -10.36 -15.55
C GLU A 49 15.07 -9.58 -16.86
N CYS A 50 14.41 -8.43 -17.03
CA CYS A 50 14.56 -7.60 -18.23
C CYS A 50 15.21 -6.24 -17.98
N HIS A 51 15.07 -5.70 -16.77
CA HIS A 51 15.55 -4.36 -16.39
C HIS A 51 16.84 -4.39 -15.53
N SER A 52 17.63 -5.45 -15.65
CA SER A 52 19.02 -5.53 -15.16
C SER A 52 20.01 -5.20 -16.28
N ASN A 53 21.26 -4.88 -15.92
CA ASN A 53 22.28 -4.43 -16.87
C ASN A 53 22.39 -5.35 -18.11
N GLY A 54 22.31 -4.76 -19.30
CA GLY A 54 22.32 -5.49 -20.58
C GLY A 54 21.01 -6.23 -20.92
N GLY A 55 20.03 -6.25 -20.03
CA GLY A 55 18.73 -6.88 -20.26
C GLY A 55 17.90 -6.17 -21.34
N PRO A 56 16.97 -6.88 -22.01
CA PRO A 56 16.21 -6.35 -23.13
C PRO A 56 15.37 -5.12 -22.77
N GLY A 57 14.87 -5.02 -21.53
CA GLY A 57 14.16 -3.85 -21.04
C GLY A 57 15.06 -2.63 -20.90
N VAL A 58 16.31 -2.82 -20.45
CA VAL A 58 17.33 -1.75 -20.40
C VAL A 58 17.72 -1.32 -21.81
N VAL A 59 17.97 -2.25 -22.73
CA VAL A 59 18.28 -1.90 -24.14
C VAL A 59 17.12 -1.12 -24.76
N TYR A 60 15.88 -1.59 -24.56
CA TYR A 60 14.72 -0.97 -25.17
C TYR A 60 14.32 0.37 -24.55
N SER A 61 14.56 0.63 -23.26
CA SER A 61 14.06 1.86 -22.60
C SER A 61 15.13 2.70 -21.89
N GLY A 62 16.32 2.14 -21.66
CA GLY A 62 17.36 2.71 -20.80
C GLY A 62 17.10 2.52 -19.30
N LEU A 63 15.98 1.93 -18.89
CA LEU A 63 15.59 1.82 -17.49
C LEU A 63 16.27 0.63 -16.80
N ASN A 64 17.27 0.92 -15.97
CA ASN A 64 17.90 -0.03 -15.06
C ASN A 64 17.26 0.06 -13.67
N MET A 65 16.75 -1.05 -13.15
CA MET A 65 16.07 -1.12 -11.84
C MET A 65 16.88 -1.82 -10.74
N GLN A 66 18.19 -2.04 -10.94
CA GLN A 66 19.03 -2.76 -9.98
C GLN A 66 19.33 -1.97 -8.71
N SER A 67 19.10 -0.67 -8.72
CA SER A 67 19.29 0.21 -7.57
C SER A 67 18.16 1.23 -7.49
N HIS A 68 17.99 1.80 -6.29
CA HIS A 68 17.12 2.95 -6.06
C HIS A 68 17.44 4.09 -7.02
N GLU A 69 18.73 4.43 -7.14
CA GLU A 69 19.20 5.52 -8.00
C GLU A 69 18.85 5.28 -9.47
N GLY A 70 19.06 4.06 -9.99
CA GLY A 70 18.71 3.72 -11.36
C GLY A 70 17.20 3.82 -11.62
N LEU A 71 16.40 3.34 -10.67
CA LEU A 71 14.95 3.40 -10.73
C LEU A 71 14.44 4.87 -10.73
N MET A 72 15.04 5.74 -9.90
CA MET A 72 14.68 7.15 -9.83
C MET A 72 15.20 7.99 -11.00
N ARG A 73 16.36 7.61 -11.58
CA ARG A 73 16.89 8.20 -12.81
C ARG A 73 15.93 7.98 -13.99
N GLY A 74 15.30 6.81 -14.03
CA GLY A 74 14.27 6.48 -15.00
C GLY A 74 14.80 5.98 -16.34
N THR A 75 14.06 6.29 -17.40
CA THR A 75 14.35 5.88 -18.78
C THR A 75 15.14 6.97 -19.50
N ARG A 76 15.62 6.68 -20.71
CA ARG A 76 16.15 7.73 -21.60
C ARG A 76 15.10 8.77 -22.04
N HIS A 77 13.82 8.50 -21.83
CA HIS A 77 12.71 9.39 -22.14
C HIS A 77 12.23 10.18 -20.91
N GLY A 78 12.90 10.03 -19.76
CA GLY A 78 12.57 10.71 -18.53
C GLY A 78 12.14 9.77 -17.39
N PRO A 79 11.68 10.35 -16.28
CA PRO A 79 11.40 9.61 -15.06
C PRO A 79 10.20 8.65 -15.23
N VAL A 80 10.29 7.49 -14.58
CA VAL A 80 9.17 6.54 -14.45
C VAL A 80 8.47 6.64 -13.11
N ILE A 81 9.10 7.30 -12.14
CA ILE A 81 8.57 7.60 -10.82
C ILE A 81 8.67 9.11 -10.60
N ILE A 82 7.59 9.67 -10.07
CA ILE A 82 7.55 11.04 -9.56
C ILE A 82 7.26 10.94 -8.07
N ALA A 83 8.26 11.23 -7.24
CA ALA A 83 8.16 11.17 -5.79
C ALA A 83 6.96 11.99 -5.28
N GLY A 84 6.15 11.38 -4.40
CA GLY A 84 4.92 11.94 -3.86
C GLY A 84 3.72 11.95 -4.81
N LYS A 85 3.90 11.52 -6.08
CA LYS A 85 2.85 11.59 -7.12
C LYS A 85 2.64 10.23 -7.79
N PRO A 86 2.02 9.25 -7.09
CA PRO A 86 1.80 7.91 -7.64
C PRO A 86 0.97 7.94 -8.94
N MET A 87 -0.08 8.78 -8.99
CA MET A 87 -0.95 8.87 -10.17
C MET A 87 -0.24 9.41 -11.43
N LEU A 88 0.88 10.10 -11.27
CA LEU A 88 1.68 10.62 -12.39
C LEU A 88 2.91 9.76 -12.69
N SER A 89 3.09 8.65 -11.96
CA SER A 89 4.24 7.77 -12.10
C SER A 89 3.94 6.66 -13.12
N ASN A 90 4.63 6.69 -14.27
CA ASN A 90 4.47 5.71 -15.34
C ASN A 90 4.66 4.26 -14.86
N LEU A 91 5.51 4.02 -13.85
CA LEU A 91 5.66 2.70 -13.24
C LEU A 91 4.31 2.10 -12.85
N LEU A 92 3.46 2.86 -12.14
CA LEU A 92 2.14 2.37 -11.72
C LEU A 92 1.19 2.18 -12.89
N VAL A 93 1.17 3.12 -13.83
CA VAL A 93 0.33 3.03 -15.04
C VAL A 93 0.61 1.73 -15.80
N LEU A 94 1.90 1.39 -15.97
CA LEU A 94 2.34 0.20 -16.71
C LEU A 94 2.08 -1.11 -15.96
N VAL A 95 2.32 -1.18 -14.64
CA VAL A 95 2.07 -2.42 -13.87
C VAL A 95 0.59 -2.67 -13.61
N GLU A 96 -0.23 -1.61 -13.55
CA GLU A 96 -1.69 -1.71 -13.50
C GLU A 96 -2.29 -2.08 -14.87
N GLY A 97 -1.53 -1.88 -15.96
CA GLY A 97 -1.96 -2.15 -17.33
C GLY A 97 -2.98 -1.13 -17.84
N LYS A 98 -2.82 0.15 -17.46
CA LYS A 98 -3.67 1.27 -17.87
C LYS A 98 -3.20 1.97 -19.14
N ALA A 99 -2.10 1.50 -19.74
CA ALA A 99 -1.57 2.00 -21.01
C ALA A 99 -1.71 0.94 -22.13
N GLY A 100 -1.42 1.32 -23.38
CA GLY A 100 -1.39 0.40 -24.52
C GLY A 100 -0.33 -0.71 -24.42
N ILE A 101 0.59 -0.59 -23.45
CA ILE A 101 1.54 -1.63 -23.06
C ILE A 101 1.46 -1.87 -21.55
N ARG A 102 1.77 -3.10 -21.12
CA ARG A 102 1.76 -3.52 -19.71
C ARG A 102 3.12 -4.07 -19.31
N MET A 103 3.53 -3.79 -18.07
CA MET A 103 4.64 -4.47 -17.42
C MET A 103 4.16 -5.45 -16.32
N PRO A 104 4.92 -6.54 -16.09
CA PRO A 104 5.96 -7.07 -16.97
C PRO A 104 5.34 -7.76 -18.20
N HIS A 105 6.03 -7.70 -19.35
CA HIS A 105 5.56 -8.27 -20.62
C HIS A 105 5.47 -9.79 -20.57
N ASN A 106 4.35 -10.38 -20.99
CA ASN A 106 4.20 -11.84 -21.09
C ASN A 106 4.64 -12.62 -19.82
N ARG A 107 4.51 -11.98 -18.66
CA ARG A 107 4.77 -12.55 -17.34
C ARG A 107 3.57 -12.31 -16.42
N ARG A 108 3.56 -13.01 -15.29
CA ARG A 108 2.51 -12.88 -14.27
C ARG A 108 2.38 -11.42 -13.84
N ARG A 109 1.14 -10.96 -13.67
CA ARG A 109 0.84 -9.63 -13.16
C ARG A 109 1.35 -9.49 -11.72
N LEU A 110 1.67 -8.26 -11.33
CA LEU A 110 1.80 -7.94 -9.92
C LEU A 110 0.42 -8.13 -9.26
N THR A 111 0.45 -8.62 -8.04
CA THR A 111 -0.71 -8.71 -7.15
C THR A 111 -1.14 -7.32 -6.72
N LYS A 112 -2.38 -7.20 -6.24
CA LYS A 112 -2.88 -5.93 -5.69
C LYS A 112 -2.01 -5.45 -4.52
N CYS A 113 -1.53 -6.36 -3.67
CA CYS A 113 -0.67 -6.02 -2.54
C CYS A 113 0.70 -5.48 -2.99
N GLU A 114 1.35 -6.11 -3.97
CA GLU A 114 2.61 -5.62 -4.54
C GLU A 114 2.43 -4.21 -5.13
N ILE A 115 1.37 -4.00 -5.93
CA ILE A 115 1.08 -2.67 -6.51
C ILE A 115 0.82 -1.64 -5.40
N ASP A 116 0.14 -2.03 -4.31
CA ASP A 116 -0.13 -1.12 -3.20
C ASP A 116 1.14 -0.71 -2.44
N ILE A 117 2.08 -1.63 -2.23
CA ILE A 117 3.40 -1.31 -1.66
C ILE A 117 4.11 -0.26 -2.52
N LEU A 118 4.15 -0.47 -3.84
CA LEU A 118 4.75 0.50 -4.77
C LEU A 118 4.04 1.86 -4.70
N ARG A 119 2.71 1.86 -4.66
CA ARG A 119 1.91 3.08 -4.58
C ARG A 119 2.19 3.87 -3.31
N ARG A 120 2.17 3.20 -2.14
CA ARG A 120 2.44 3.83 -0.85
C ARG A 120 3.87 4.33 -0.76
N TRP A 121 4.84 3.55 -1.22
CA TRP A 121 6.24 4.01 -1.26
C TRP A 121 6.42 5.27 -2.11
N ILE A 122 5.83 5.32 -3.32
CA ILE A 122 5.88 6.52 -4.16
C ILE A 122 5.18 7.69 -3.47
N GLN A 123 4.01 7.46 -2.87
CA GLN A 123 3.26 8.47 -2.11
C GLN A 123 4.08 9.04 -0.94
N GLN A 124 4.93 8.22 -0.31
CA GLN A 124 5.83 8.59 0.78
C GLN A 124 7.15 9.24 0.32
N GLY A 125 7.24 9.59 -0.97
CA GLY A 125 8.40 10.30 -1.52
C GLY A 125 9.46 9.39 -2.14
N ALA A 126 9.16 8.10 -2.34
CA ALA A 126 10.06 7.15 -2.99
C ALA A 126 11.48 7.15 -2.39
N LYS A 127 11.59 7.14 -1.05
CA LYS A 127 12.87 7.24 -0.33
C LYS A 127 13.71 5.98 -0.50
N ASN A 128 15.02 6.12 -0.29
CA ASN A 128 15.96 5.00 -0.20
C ASN A 128 16.24 4.68 1.28
N ASN A 129 15.34 3.96 1.93
CA ASN A 129 15.33 3.65 3.36
C ASN A 129 15.32 2.13 3.65
#